data_AF-A0A285ZS74-F1
#
_entry.id   AF-A0A285ZS74-F1
#
_cell.length_a   1.000
_cell.length_b   1.000
_cell.length_c   1.000
_cell.angle_alpha   90.00
_cell.angle_beta   90.00
_cell.angle_gamma   90.00
#
_symmetry.space_group_name_H-M   'P 1'
#
loop_
_entity.id
_entity.type
_entity.pdbx_description
1 polymer ?
#
loop_
_entity_poly.entity_id
_entity_poly.type
_entity_poly.pdbx_seq_one_letter_code
_entity_poly.pdbx_strand_id
1 'polypeptide(L)'
;MAIVVSSGLLFVNLYNAIVDASNWGHQLPQSINIARNYFAFKNPADFFKFTGPLVHIIGINCVIRFWKTDKKVRWYNVTALAAILFNDLLTFIFIFPLNIVLFGATQDIKAIQQAFHQWYLLNWFRSIILTVISVMYSLSLNRYSRMLLKGI
;
A
#
# COMPACT_ATOMS: atom_id res chain seq x y z
N MET A 1 14.90 8.71 1.53
CA MET A 1 13.47 9.06 1.38
C MET A 1 12.62 7.92 0.82
N ALA A 2 12.90 7.37 -0.37
CA ALA A 2 12.07 6.28 -0.95
C ALA A 2 11.80 5.10 -0.01
N ILE A 3 12.85 4.53 0.60
CA ILE A 3 12.73 3.44 1.59
C ILE A 3 11.87 3.88 2.79
N VAL A 4 12.11 5.08 3.34
CA VAL A 4 11.38 5.59 4.52
C VAL A 4 9.89 5.73 4.21
N VAL A 5 9.53 6.34 3.08
CA VAL A 5 8.13 6.54 2.69
C VAL A 5 7.47 5.20 2.37
N SER A 6 8.11 4.31 1.61
CA SER A 6 7.53 3.00 1.29
C SER A 6 7.38 2.11 2.51
N SER A 7 8.34 2.13 3.44
CA SER A 7 8.22 1.42 4.71
C SER A 7 7.10 2.00 5.58
N GLY A 8 6.94 3.32 5.62
CA GLY A 8 5.80 3.95 6.29
C GLY A 8 4.46 3.46 5.75
N LEU A 9 4.30 3.41 4.42
CA LEU A 9 3.10 2.85 3.79
C LEU A 9 2.88 1.38 4.11
N LEU A 10 3.95 0.57 4.10
CA LEU A 10 3.89 -0.84 4.48
C LEU A 10 3.37 -0.99 5.93
N PHE A 11 3.93 -0.25 6.89
CA PHE A 11 3.52 -0.36 8.29
C PHE A 11 2.09 0.11 8.53
N VAL A 12 1.63 1.16 7.83
CA VAL A 12 0.22 1.55 7.87
C VAL A 12 -0.68 0.43 7.36
N ASN A 13 -0.31 -0.21 6.24
CA ASN A 13 -1.10 -1.33 5.69
C ASN A 13 -1.09 -2.56 6.61
N LEU A 14 0.05 -2.85 7.24
CA LEU A 14 0.17 -3.94 8.22
C LEU A 14 -0.65 -3.65 9.48
N TYR A 15 -0.61 -2.43 10.00
CA TYR A 15 -1.47 -2.02 11.11
C TYR A 15 -2.94 -2.22 10.73
N ASN A 16 -3.31 -1.81 9.52
CA ASN A 16 -4.67 -1.97 9.04
C ASN A 16 -5.06 -3.45 8.88
N ALA A 17 -4.14 -4.32 8.49
CA ALA A 17 -4.38 -5.77 8.38
C ALA A 17 -4.48 -6.47 9.76
N ILE A 18 -3.63 -6.08 10.71
CA ILE A 18 -3.49 -6.77 12.00
C ILE A 18 -4.51 -6.24 13.01
N VAL A 19 -4.66 -4.93 13.09
CA VAL A 19 -5.47 -4.25 14.11
C VAL A 19 -6.83 -3.90 13.55
N ASP A 20 -6.88 -3.07 12.51
CA ASP A 20 -8.15 -2.52 12.04
C ASP A 20 -9.06 -3.63 11.48
N ALA A 21 -8.55 -4.47 10.58
CA ALA A 21 -9.33 -5.54 9.97
C ALA A 21 -9.86 -6.53 11.00
N SER A 22 -9.06 -6.90 12.00
CA SER A 22 -9.49 -7.78 13.10
C SER A 22 -10.65 -7.17 13.88
N ASN A 23 -10.59 -5.87 14.17
CA ASN A 23 -11.68 -5.16 14.83
C ASN A 23 -12.93 -5.07 13.94
N TRP A 24 -12.76 -4.76 12.66
CA TRP A 24 -13.86 -4.66 11.71
C TRP A 24 -14.57 -6.01 11.49
N GLY A 25 -13.83 -7.11 11.49
CA GLY A 25 -14.35 -8.46 11.23
C GLY A 25 -14.94 -9.19 12.43
N HIS A 26 -14.80 -8.68 13.66
CA HIS A 26 -15.09 -9.45 14.87
C HIS A 26 -16.57 -9.87 15.03
N GLN A 27 -17.51 -8.95 14.79
CA GLN A 27 -18.96 -9.17 14.98
C GLN A 27 -19.74 -8.49 13.85
N LEU A 28 -19.63 -9.01 12.63
CA LEU A 28 -20.30 -8.43 11.46
C LEU A 28 -21.84 -8.60 11.55
N PRO A 29 -22.62 -7.55 11.25
CA PRO A 29 -22.23 -6.23 10.72
C PRO A 29 -21.95 -5.16 11.80
N GLN A 30 -22.18 -5.45 13.08
CA GLN A 30 -22.12 -4.48 14.18
C GLN A 30 -20.75 -3.78 14.26
N SER A 31 -19.65 -4.54 14.20
CA SER A 31 -18.29 -3.98 14.23
C SER A 31 -17.99 -3.02 13.08
N ILE A 32 -18.51 -3.30 11.88
CA ILE A 32 -18.40 -2.41 10.72
C ILE A 32 -19.22 -1.13 10.92
N ASN A 33 -20.41 -1.21 11.51
CA ASN A 33 -21.20 -0.01 11.83
C ASN A 33 -20.48 0.91 12.83
N ILE A 34 -19.79 0.33 13.81
CA ILE A 34 -18.92 1.10 14.72
C ILE A 34 -17.77 1.76 13.94
N ALA A 35 -17.13 1.03 13.04
CA ALA A 35 -16.06 1.58 12.20
C ALA A 35 -16.55 2.71 11.28
N ARG A 36 -17.75 2.60 10.69
CA ARG A 36 -18.39 3.67 9.90
C ARG A 36 -18.55 4.95 10.72
N ASN A 37 -19.02 4.82 11.97
CA ASN A 37 -19.16 5.96 12.87
C ASN A 37 -17.80 6.57 13.25
N TYR A 38 -16.80 5.73 13.52
CA TYR A 38 -15.44 6.18 13.80
C TYR A 38 -14.83 6.96 12.62
N PHE A 39 -15.08 6.51 11.39
CA PHE A 39 -14.57 7.15 10.17
C PHE A 39 -15.46 8.26 9.59
N ALA A 40 -16.51 8.69 10.31
CA ALA A 40 -17.49 9.65 9.80
C ALA A 40 -16.90 11.04 9.52
N PHE A 41 -15.87 11.45 10.27
CA PHE A 41 -15.22 12.76 10.10
C PHE A 41 -13.88 12.68 9.34
N LYS A 42 -13.04 11.70 9.68
CA LYS A 42 -11.75 11.44 9.04
C LYS A 42 -11.63 9.95 8.76
N ASN A 43 -11.07 9.62 7.61
CA ASN A 43 -10.88 8.23 7.22
C ASN A 43 -9.52 8.02 6.56
N PRO A 44 -9.10 6.76 6.32
CA PRO A 44 -7.79 6.48 5.74
C PRO A 44 -7.54 7.18 4.40
N ALA A 45 -8.58 7.50 3.62
CA ALA A 45 -8.39 8.22 2.35
C ALA A 45 -7.79 9.61 2.57
N ASP A 46 -8.04 10.27 3.71
CA ASP A 46 -7.44 11.57 4.03
C ASP A 46 -5.91 11.50 4.18
N PHE A 47 -5.38 10.38 4.67
CA PHE A 47 -3.95 10.13 4.70
C PHE A 47 -3.40 9.87 3.30
N PHE A 48 -4.05 9.00 2.53
CA PHE A 48 -3.59 8.60 1.19
C PHE A 48 -3.70 9.69 0.12
N LYS A 49 -4.56 10.71 0.31
CA LYS A 49 -4.61 11.90 -0.56
C LYS A 49 -3.25 12.58 -0.72
N PHE A 50 -2.43 12.58 0.34
CA PHE A 50 -1.11 13.19 0.31
C PHE A 50 0.00 12.15 0.05
N THR A 51 -0.07 11.00 0.72
CA THR A 51 1.00 10.00 0.64
C THR A 51 0.99 9.22 -0.68
N GLY A 52 -0.17 9.07 -1.31
CA GLY A 52 -0.33 8.46 -2.64
C GLY A 52 0.46 9.21 -3.71
N PRO A 53 0.18 10.49 -4.00
CA PRO A 53 0.97 11.26 -4.96
C PRO A 53 2.46 11.33 -4.61
N LEU A 54 2.79 11.43 -3.31
CA LEU A 54 4.17 11.51 -2.85
C LEU A 54 4.98 10.26 -3.21
N VAL A 55 4.44 9.05 -3.02
CA VAL A 55 5.16 7.81 -3.34
C VAL A 55 5.42 7.69 -4.84
N HIS A 56 4.51 8.17 -5.68
CA HIS A 56 4.68 8.21 -7.15
C HIS A 56 5.79 9.18 -7.56
N ILE A 57 5.76 10.41 -7.05
CA ILE A 57 6.77 11.42 -7.34
C ILE A 57 8.16 10.89 -6.97
N ILE A 58 8.30 10.31 -5.78
CA ILE A 58 9.56 9.72 -5.34
C ILE A 58 9.96 8.55 -6.23
N GLY A 59 9.04 7.65 -6.57
CA GLY A 59 9.34 6.48 -7.40
C GLY A 59 9.80 6.85 -8.81
N ILE A 60 9.12 7.79 -9.46
CA ILE A 60 9.52 8.33 -10.77
C ILE A 60 10.89 9.00 -10.66
N ASN A 61 11.10 9.81 -9.63
CA ASN A 61 12.39 10.49 -9.42
C ASN A 61 13.54 9.50 -9.25
N CYS A 62 13.33 8.40 -8.52
CA CYS A 62 14.30 7.32 -8.39
C CYS A 62 14.64 6.67 -9.75
N VAL A 63 13.64 6.35 -10.57
CA VAL A 63 13.89 5.79 -11.91
C VAL A 63 14.70 6.76 -12.77
N ILE A 64 14.32 8.04 -12.82
CA ILE A 64 15.02 9.06 -13.62
C ILE A 64 16.48 9.20 -13.17
N ARG A 65 16.72 9.38 -11.87
CA ARG A 65 18.07 9.59 -11.33
C ARG A 65 18.99 8.39 -11.55
N PHE A 66 18.46 7.18 -11.37
CA PHE A 66 19.26 5.96 -11.46
C PHE A 66 19.24 5.29 -12.84
N TRP A 67 18.59 5.90 -13.85
CA TRP A 67 18.42 5.31 -15.17
C TRP A 67 19.74 4.95 -15.87
N LYS A 68 20.72 5.86 -15.80
CA LYS A 68 22.02 5.72 -16.46
C LYS A 68 23.11 5.08 -15.58
N THR A 69 22.72 4.50 -14.44
CA THR A 69 23.66 3.82 -13.54
C THR A 69 23.82 2.34 -13.91
N ASP A 70 23.98 1.45 -12.94
CA ASP A 70 24.10 0.01 -13.15
C ASP A 70 22.76 -0.64 -13.55
N LYS A 71 22.83 -1.68 -14.38
CA LYS A 71 21.65 -2.41 -14.87
C LYS A 71 20.78 -2.92 -13.72
N LYS A 72 21.35 -3.43 -12.62
CA LYS A 72 20.57 -3.93 -11.48
C LYS A 72 19.92 -2.78 -10.72
N VAL A 73 20.67 -1.71 -10.42
CA VAL A 73 20.13 -0.50 -9.75
C VAL A 73 18.93 0.06 -10.51
N ARG A 74 19.05 0.20 -11.83
CA ARG A 74 17.95 0.63 -12.69
C ARG A 74 16.73 -0.29 -12.56
N TRP A 75 16.91 -1.61 -12.73
CA TRP A 75 15.78 -2.54 -12.69
C TRP A 75 15.14 -2.64 -11.30
N TYR A 76 15.89 -2.51 -10.21
CA TYR A 76 15.30 -2.43 -8.87
C TYR A 76 14.36 -1.23 -8.73
N ASN A 77 14.78 -0.05 -9.20
CA ASN A 77 13.91 1.15 -9.15
C ASN A 77 12.70 1.04 -10.08
N VAL A 78 12.86 0.45 -11.28
CA VAL A 78 11.75 0.23 -12.22
C VAL A 78 10.74 -0.76 -11.64
N THR A 79 11.19 -1.88 -11.07
CA THR A 79 10.32 -2.86 -10.42
C THR A 79 9.60 -2.26 -9.22
N ALA A 80 10.26 -1.42 -8.42
CA ALA A 80 9.61 -0.70 -7.32
C ALA A 80 8.48 0.22 -7.83
N LEU A 81 8.73 1.00 -8.90
CA LEU A 81 7.71 1.85 -9.50
C LEU A 81 6.56 1.05 -10.10
N ALA A 82 6.84 -0.05 -10.79
CA ALA A 82 5.82 -0.94 -11.33
C ALA A 82 4.95 -1.54 -10.20
N ALA A 83 5.56 -1.92 -9.08
CA ALA A 83 4.83 -2.41 -7.91
C ALA A 83 3.96 -1.34 -7.25
N ILE A 84 4.41 -0.07 -7.21
CA ILE A 84 3.58 1.07 -6.77
C ILE A 84 2.32 1.19 -7.64
N LEU A 85 2.50 1.24 -8.97
CA LEU A 85 1.39 1.37 -9.93
C LEU A 85 0.46 0.16 -9.88
N PHE A 86 1.00 -1.03 -9.65
CA PHE A 86 0.20 -2.25 -9.50
C PHE A 86 -0.63 -2.23 -8.21
N ASN A 87 -0.07 -1.76 -7.09
CA ASN A 87 -0.84 -1.58 -5.86
C ASN A 87 -2.00 -0.58 -6.06
N ASP A 88 -1.77 0.48 -6.82
CA ASP A 88 -2.81 1.46 -7.15
C ASP A 88 -3.92 0.82 -8.00
N LEU A 89 -3.56 0.05 -9.02
CA LEU A 89 -4.51 -0.69 -9.83
C LEU A 89 -5.39 -1.61 -8.98
N LEU A 90 -4.79 -2.38 -8.06
CA LEU A 90 -5.54 -3.22 -7.12
C LEU A 90 -6.47 -2.40 -6.23
N THR A 91 -6.01 -1.21 -5.83
CA THR A 91 -6.78 -0.32 -4.97
C THR A 91 -8.04 0.17 -5.69
N PHE A 92 -7.90 0.68 -6.91
CA PHE A 92 -9.03 1.21 -7.68
C PHE A 92 -10.00 0.11 -8.14
N ILE A 93 -9.49 -1.02 -8.61
CA ILE A 93 -10.34 -2.09 -9.18
C ILE A 93 -11.04 -2.91 -8.10
N PHE A 94 -10.35 -3.22 -6.99
CA PHE A 94 -10.88 -4.18 -6.01
C PHE A 94 -11.17 -3.52 -4.67
N ILE A 95 -10.22 -2.79 -4.08
CA ILE A 95 -10.37 -2.28 -2.72
C ILE A 95 -11.44 -1.18 -2.62
N PHE A 96 -11.51 -0.27 -3.59
CA PHE A 96 -12.51 0.82 -3.57
C PHE A 96 -13.95 0.29 -3.63
N PRO A 97 -14.32 -0.61 -4.56
CA PRO A 97 -15.63 -1.25 -4.55
C PRO A 97 -15.95 -1.95 -3.22
N LEU A 98 -14.99 -2.67 -2.65
CA LEU A 98 -15.17 -3.35 -1.37
C LEU A 98 -15.38 -2.36 -0.22
N ASN A 99 -14.64 -1.24 -0.22
CA ASN A 99 -14.81 -0.18 0.77
C ASN A 99 -16.18 0.50 0.67
N ILE A 100 -16.77 0.62 -0.52
CA ILE A 100 -18.13 1.14 -0.67
C ILE A 100 -19.15 0.21 0.01
N VAL A 101 -18.98 -1.10 -0.12
CA VAL A 101 -19.84 -2.08 0.56
C VAL A 101 -19.61 -2.05 2.08
N LEU A 102 -18.34 -2.06 2.51
CA LEU A 102 -17.98 -2.13 3.91
C LEU A 102 -18.27 -0.83 4.67
N PHE A 103 -17.90 0.32 4.13
CA PHE A 103 -17.95 1.60 4.84
C PHE A 103 -18.99 2.57 4.28
N GLY A 104 -19.73 2.19 3.24
CA GLY A 104 -20.86 2.96 2.70
C GLY A 104 -22.19 2.61 3.36
N ALA A 105 -23.28 2.83 2.62
CA ALA A 105 -24.65 2.71 3.14
C ALA A 105 -25.20 1.28 3.21
N THR A 106 -24.49 0.28 2.67
CA THR A 106 -24.97 -1.11 2.59
C THR A 106 -25.30 -1.68 3.96
N GLN A 107 -26.49 -2.29 4.11
CA GLN A 107 -26.93 -2.99 5.31
C GLN A 107 -27.10 -4.50 5.11
N ASP A 108 -26.96 -5.01 3.89
CA ASP A 108 -27.02 -6.44 3.62
C ASP A 108 -25.81 -7.16 4.26
N ILE A 109 -26.12 -7.99 5.25
CA ILE A 109 -25.15 -8.73 6.05
C ILE A 109 -24.33 -9.68 5.18
N LYS A 110 -24.95 -10.36 4.20
CA LYS A 110 -24.23 -11.32 3.34
C LYS A 110 -23.22 -10.59 2.45
N ALA A 111 -23.63 -9.47 1.85
CA ALA A 111 -22.74 -8.62 1.07
C ALA A 111 -21.57 -8.08 1.92
N ILE A 112 -21.85 -7.62 3.14
CA ILE A 112 -20.81 -7.13 4.07
C ILE A 112 -19.82 -8.24 4.43
N GLN A 113 -20.29 -9.43 4.78
CA GLN A 113 -19.44 -10.57 5.13
C GLN A 113 -18.54 -11.00 3.97
N GLN A 114 -19.11 -11.11 2.76
CA GLN A 114 -18.36 -11.46 1.56
C GLN A 114 -17.33 -10.39 1.21
N ALA A 115 -17.74 -9.11 1.23
CA ALA A 115 -16.84 -8.00 0.97
C ALA A 115 -15.71 -7.94 1.98
N PHE A 116 -15.99 -8.19 3.26
CA PHE A 116 -14.96 -8.18 4.31
C PHE A 116 -13.93 -9.29 4.07
N HIS A 117 -14.37 -10.50 3.76
CA HIS A 117 -13.47 -11.63 3.50
C HIS A 117 -12.54 -11.35 2.31
N GLN A 118 -13.11 -10.86 1.19
CA GLN A 118 -12.33 -10.49 0.01
C GLN A 118 -11.35 -9.35 0.30
N TRP A 119 -11.83 -8.32 1.02
CA TRP A 119 -11.02 -7.17 1.39
C TRP A 119 -9.84 -7.60 2.27
N TYR A 120 -10.06 -8.48 3.26
CA TYR A 120 -9.03 -8.96 4.17
C TYR A 120 -7.90 -9.70 3.44
N LEU A 121 -8.26 -10.62 2.53
CA LEU A 121 -7.29 -11.36 1.71
C LEU A 121 -6.48 -10.42 0.81
N LEU A 122 -7.15 -9.49 0.13
CA LEU A 122 -6.50 -8.52 -0.74
C LEU A 122 -5.60 -7.57 0.05
N ASN A 123 -5.96 -7.20 1.28
CA ASN A 123 -5.15 -6.32 2.10
C ASN A 123 -3.83 -6.98 2.52
N TRP A 124 -3.85 -8.27 2.85
CA TRP A 124 -2.62 -9.04 3.08
C TRP A 124 -1.77 -9.17 1.82
N PHE A 125 -2.40 -9.41 0.67
CA PHE A 125 -1.69 -9.41 -0.61
C PHE A 125 -1.03 -8.06 -0.91
N ARG A 126 -1.71 -6.94 -0.60
CA ARG A 126 -1.11 -5.59 -0.70
C ARG A 126 0.08 -5.42 0.24
N SER A 127 0.07 -5.98 1.45
CA SER A 127 1.23 -5.97 2.35
C SER A 127 2.47 -6.63 1.70
N ILE A 128 2.29 -7.70 0.93
CA ILE A 128 3.38 -8.33 0.18
C ILE A 128 3.93 -7.36 -0.88
N ILE A 129 3.07 -6.71 -1.65
CA ILE A 129 3.48 -5.75 -2.69
C ILE A 129 4.23 -4.56 -2.08
N LEU A 130 3.71 -4.00 -0.98
CA LEU A 130 4.36 -2.90 -0.26
C LEU A 130 5.73 -3.30 0.32
N THR A 131 5.88 -4.57 0.71
CA THR A 131 7.16 -5.15 1.09
C THR A 131 8.12 -5.19 -0.10
N VAL A 132 7.66 -5.67 -1.26
CA VAL A 132 8.47 -5.70 -2.50
C VAL A 132 9.01 -4.31 -2.82
N ILE A 133 8.18 -3.26 -2.75
CA ILE A 133 8.60 -1.88 -3.01
C ILE A 133 9.77 -1.48 -2.09
N SER A 134 9.61 -1.71 -0.78
CA SER A 134 10.63 -1.35 0.22
C SER A 134 11.93 -2.15 0.05
N VAL A 135 11.82 -3.46 -0.25
CA VAL A 135 12.97 -4.33 -0.49
C VAL A 135 13.71 -3.90 -1.76
N MET A 136 13.01 -3.61 -2.85
CA MET A 136 13.63 -3.17 -4.11
C MET A 136 14.43 -1.87 -3.93
N TYR A 137 13.88 -0.87 -3.23
CA TYR A 137 14.64 0.35 -2.92
C TYR A 137 15.86 0.07 -2.04
N SER A 138 15.75 -0.86 -1.08
CA SER A 138 16.86 -1.24 -0.20
C SER A 138 17.97 -1.96 -0.97
N LEU A 139 17.63 -2.87 -1.88
CA LEU A 139 18.57 -3.55 -2.77
C LEU A 139 19.25 -2.57 -3.73
N SER A 140 18.51 -1.60 -4.26
CA SER A 140 19.02 -0.51 -5.09
C SER A 140 20.08 0.30 -4.35
N LEU A 141 19.77 0.75 -3.14
CA LEU A 141 20.70 1.53 -2.31
C LEU A 141 21.96 0.73 -1.95
N ASN A 142 21.81 -0.53 -1.52
CA ASN A 142 22.94 -1.40 -1.20
C ASN A 142 23.85 -1.63 -2.41
N ARG A 143 23.27 -1.91 -3.59
CA ARG A 143 24.04 -2.09 -4.83
C ARG A 143 24.77 -0.82 -5.21
N TYR A 144 24.10 0.33 -5.20
CA TYR A 144 24.70 1.62 -5.55
C TYR A 144 25.81 2.02 -4.57
N SER A 145 25.60 1.83 -3.26
CA SER A 145 26.61 2.12 -2.23
C SER A 145 27.87 1.27 -2.41
N ARG A 146 27.71 -0.01 -2.77
CA ARG A 146 28.85 -0.90 -3.09
C ARG A 146 29.61 -0.49 -4.35
N MET A 147 28.97 0.21 -5.29
CA MET A 147 29.65 0.75 -6.47
C MET A 147 30.49 1.97 -6.11
N LEU A 148 29.92 2.90 -5.35
CA LEU A 148 30.62 4.10 -4.86
C LEU A 148 31.87 3.74 -4.04
N LEU A 149 31.74 2.77 -3.13
CA LEU A 149 32.89 2.28 -2.33
C LEU A 149 33.98 1.59 -3.18
N LYS A 150 33.65 1.15 -4.39
CA LYS A 150 34.60 0.57 -5.35
C LYS A 150 35.14 1.59 -6.36
N GLY A 151 34.81 2.87 -6.22
CA GLY A 151 35.31 3.94 -7.08
C GLY A 151 34.58 4.10 -8.42
N ILE A 152 33.30 3.72 -8.48
CA ILE A 152 32.41 3.90 -9.65
C ILE A 152 31.20 4.74 -9.27
#